data_AF-A0A927X2T5-F1
#
_entry.id   AF-A0A927X2T5-F1
#
_cell.length_a   1.000
_cell.length_b   1.000
_cell.length_c   1.000
_cell.angle_alpha   90.00
_cell.angle_beta   90.00
_cell.angle_gamma   90.00
#
_symmetry.space_group_name_H-M   'P 1'
#
loop_
_entity.id
_entity.type
_entity.pdbx_description
1 polymer ?
#
loop_
_entity_poly.entity_id
_entity_poly.type
_entity_poly.pdbx_seq_one_letter_code
_entity_poly.pdbx_strand_id
1 'polypeptide(L)'
;MTKIEFLNKLNSKLSNFPETEVNDRLSFYIEMIDDYMDEGLTESEAVEKLGSIDEIAESIAGDIPLVKIAKKNLKTKRKLSGLEITLLIVGFPIWFSLLVALFAVVISLYVSIWSVLISIWACGISFSICSLGTILLFIVYLCVGNVPLAFMLLSCSLVLFGLSILFFLLCKYLTIWVIKLTNKMLKSFKNLFIKKEE
;
A
#
# COMPACT_ATOMS: atom_id res chain seq x y z
N MET A 1 -52.07 18.61 -15.71
CA MET A 1 -51.08 18.76 -14.61
C MET A 1 -50.56 20.18 -14.62
N THR A 2 -50.18 20.77 -13.49
CA THR A 2 -49.70 22.18 -13.49
C THR A 2 -48.22 22.27 -13.92
N LYS A 3 -47.79 23.45 -14.40
CA LYS A 3 -46.39 23.71 -14.78
C LYS A 3 -45.41 23.36 -13.65
N ILE A 4 -45.76 23.75 -12.41
CA ILE A 4 -44.93 23.52 -11.22
C ILE A 4 -44.85 22.03 -10.89
N GLU A 5 -45.94 21.30 -10.99
CA GLU A 5 -45.95 19.84 -10.77
C GLU A 5 -45.10 19.09 -11.80
N PHE A 6 -45.11 19.54 -13.06
CA PHE A 6 -44.28 18.99 -14.13
C PHE A 6 -42.80 19.14 -13.82
N LEU A 7 -42.36 20.37 -13.52
CA LEU A 7 -40.96 20.68 -13.27
C LEU A 7 -40.44 19.96 -12.01
N ASN A 8 -41.25 19.88 -10.96
CA ASN A 8 -40.89 19.14 -9.75
C ASN A 8 -40.70 17.65 -10.02
N LYS A 9 -41.60 17.02 -10.80
CA LYS A 9 -41.47 15.60 -11.17
C LYS A 9 -40.25 15.37 -12.07
N LEU A 10 -40.01 16.24 -13.04
CA LEU A 10 -38.84 16.13 -13.93
C LEU A 10 -37.52 16.30 -13.16
N ASN A 11 -37.44 17.29 -12.27
CA ASN A 11 -36.28 17.51 -11.41
C ASN A 11 -36.02 16.30 -10.48
N SER A 12 -37.09 15.70 -9.92
CA SER A 12 -36.94 14.52 -9.07
C SER A 12 -36.32 13.32 -9.80
N LYS A 13 -36.71 13.09 -11.06
CA LYS A 13 -36.15 12.03 -11.91
C LYS A 13 -34.71 12.33 -12.33
N LEU A 14 -34.38 13.61 -12.51
CA LEU A 14 -33.04 14.05 -12.92
C LEU A 14 -32.07 14.33 -11.76
N SER A 15 -32.48 14.04 -10.52
CA SER A 15 -31.67 14.28 -9.30
C SER A 15 -30.27 13.65 -9.32
N ASN A 16 -30.07 12.59 -10.11
CA ASN A 16 -28.76 11.91 -10.26
C ASN A 16 -27.79 12.61 -11.22
N PHE A 17 -28.22 13.63 -11.96
CA PHE A 17 -27.41 14.32 -12.98
C PHE A 17 -26.84 15.66 -12.49
N PRO A 18 -25.78 16.21 -13.12
CA PRO A 18 -25.19 17.50 -12.71
C PRO A 18 -26.22 18.62 -12.67
N GLU A 19 -26.32 19.37 -11.56
CA GLU A 19 -27.34 20.42 -11.36
C GLU A 19 -27.33 21.48 -12.47
N THR A 20 -26.17 21.81 -13.03
CA THR A 20 -26.05 22.76 -14.14
C THR A 20 -26.79 22.27 -15.38
N GLU A 21 -26.58 21.00 -15.77
CA GLU A 21 -27.25 20.41 -16.93
C GLU A 21 -28.76 20.27 -16.69
N VAL A 22 -29.16 19.91 -15.47
CA VAL A 22 -30.58 19.76 -15.12
C VAL A 22 -31.29 21.11 -15.17
N ASN A 23 -30.70 22.18 -14.64
CA ASN A 23 -31.29 23.51 -14.65
C ASN A 23 -31.40 24.09 -16.07
N ASP A 24 -30.38 23.88 -16.92
CA ASP A 24 -30.42 24.32 -18.31
C ASP A 24 -31.56 23.62 -19.07
N ARG A 25 -31.73 22.31 -18.86
CA ARG A 25 -32.83 21.54 -19.46
C ARG A 25 -34.20 21.94 -18.92
N LEU A 26 -34.34 22.17 -17.62
CA LEU A 26 -35.59 22.65 -17.04
C LEU A 26 -35.98 24.03 -17.58
N SER A 27 -35.00 24.93 -17.77
CA SER A 27 -35.23 26.26 -18.33
C SER A 27 -35.76 26.19 -19.77
N PHE A 28 -35.23 25.29 -20.59
CA PHE A 28 -35.73 25.04 -21.94
C PHE A 28 -37.20 24.59 -21.95
N TYR A 29 -37.59 23.67 -21.07
CA TYR A 29 -39.00 23.25 -20.97
C TYR A 29 -39.91 24.33 -20.39
N ILE A 30 -39.39 25.20 -19.52
CA ILE A 30 -40.13 26.37 -19.03
C ILE A 30 -40.47 27.30 -20.19
N GLU A 31 -39.48 27.63 -21.02
CA GLU A 31 -39.65 28.49 -22.21
C GLU A 31 -40.67 27.88 -23.18
N MET A 32 -40.58 26.56 -23.43
CA MET A 32 -41.52 25.88 -24.33
C MET A 32 -42.96 25.81 -23.79
N ILE A 33 -43.14 25.71 -22.47
CA ILE A 33 -44.48 25.78 -21.84
C ILE A 33 -45.03 27.21 -21.93
N ASP A 34 -44.19 28.21 -21.72
CA ASP A 34 -44.58 29.62 -21.79
C ASP A 34 -44.99 30.01 -23.22
N ASP A 35 -44.26 29.56 -24.24
CA ASP A 35 -44.64 29.75 -25.65
C ASP A 35 -46.03 29.16 -25.96
N TYR A 36 -46.33 27.96 -25.45
CA TYR A 36 -47.67 27.36 -25.65
C TYR A 36 -48.77 28.11 -24.88
N MET A 37 -48.46 28.66 -23.72
CA MET A 37 -49.41 29.50 -22.99
C MET A 37 -49.69 30.82 -23.73
N ASP A 38 -48.66 31.41 -24.35
CA ASP A 38 -48.79 32.62 -25.18
C ASP A 38 -49.59 32.36 -26.47
N GLU A 39 -49.53 31.14 -27.00
CA GLU A 39 -50.40 30.66 -28.10
C GLU A 39 -51.87 30.43 -27.67
N GLY A 40 -52.20 30.63 -26.40
CA GLY A 40 -53.56 30.55 -25.86
C GLY A 40 -53.96 29.18 -25.30
N LEU A 41 -53.01 28.27 -25.08
CA LEU A 41 -53.27 27.00 -24.39
C LEU A 41 -53.28 27.18 -22.87
N THR A 42 -54.09 26.38 -22.18
CA THR A 42 -54.02 26.32 -20.72
C THR A 42 -52.76 25.58 -20.28
N GLU A 43 -52.24 25.86 -19.07
CA GLU A 43 -51.04 25.19 -18.53
C GLU A 43 -51.11 23.66 -18.63
N SER A 44 -52.30 23.09 -18.42
CA SER A 44 -52.48 21.64 -18.46
C SER A 44 -52.37 21.08 -19.88
N GLU A 45 -52.85 21.81 -20.89
CA GLU A 45 -52.78 21.40 -22.31
C GLU A 45 -51.36 21.61 -22.86
N ALA A 46 -50.68 22.68 -22.43
CA ALA A 46 -49.29 22.94 -22.78
C ALA A 46 -48.38 21.81 -22.31
N VAL A 47 -48.56 21.33 -21.07
CA VAL A 47 -47.77 20.20 -20.55
C VAL A 47 -48.14 18.87 -21.22
N GLU A 48 -49.40 18.67 -21.60
CA GLU A 48 -49.83 17.46 -22.32
C GLU A 48 -49.19 17.35 -23.71
N LYS A 49 -48.97 18.48 -24.40
CA LYS A 49 -48.24 18.52 -25.68
C LYS A 49 -46.77 18.12 -25.59
N LEU A 50 -46.14 18.27 -24.42
CA LEU A 50 -44.72 17.92 -24.23
C LEU A 50 -44.46 16.41 -24.26
N GLY A 51 -45.50 15.60 -24.04
CA GLY A 51 -45.39 14.15 -23.93
C GLY A 51 -45.12 13.66 -22.50
N SER A 52 -44.65 12.43 -22.37
CA SER A 52 -44.46 11.79 -21.07
C SER A 52 -43.19 12.28 -20.36
N ILE A 53 -43.32 12.55 -19.06
CA ILE A 53 -42.18 12.94 -18.19
C ILE A 53 -41.09 11.86 -18.20
N ASP A 54 -41.47 10.58 -18.32
CA ASP A 54 -40.52 9.46 -18.42
C ASP A 54 -39.65 9.54 -19.68
N GLU A 55 -40.27 9.78 -20.83
CA GLU A 55 -39.58 9.89 -22.12
C GLU A 55 -38.64 11.09 -22.16
N ILE A 56 -39.09 12.22 -21.60
CA ILE A 56 -38.29 13.44 -21.49
C ILE A 56 -37.07 13.20 -20.58
N ALA A 57 -37.25 12.55 -19.44
CA ALA A 57 -36.17 12.25 -18.52
C ALA A 57 -35.14 11.28 -19.14
N GLU A 58 -35.59 10.29 -19.90
CA GLU A 58 -34.72 9.33 -20.59
C GLU A 58 -33.92 9.98 -21.73
N SER A 59 -34.56 10.87 -22.50
CA SER A 59 -33.90 11.66 -23.54
C SER A 59 -32.79 12.55 -22.95
N ILE A 60 -33.08 13.28 -21.87
CA ILE A 60 -32.09 14.11 -21.17
C ILE A 60 -30.96 13.24 -20.60
N ALA A 61 -31.28 12.07 -20.05
CA ALA A 61 -30.28 11.14 -19.52
C ALA A 61 -29.33 10.62 -20.62
N GLY A 62 -29.83 10.38 -21.83
CA GLY A 62 -29.05 9.95 -22.98
C GLY A 62 -28.10 11.02 -23.53
N ASP A 63 -28.48 12.29 -23.42
CA ASP A 63 -27.69 13.41 -23.92
C ASP A 63 -26.53 13.81 -22.99
N ILE A 64 -26.60 13.49 -21.70
CA ILE A 64 -25.59 13.92 -20.73
C ILE A 64 -24.36 13.00 -20.81
N PRO A 65 -23.16 13.54 -21.11
CA PRO A 65 -21.95 12.71 -21.20
C PRO A 65 -21.64 11.99 -19.88
N LEU A 66 -21.37 10.67 -19.96
CA LEU A 66 -21.01 9.82 -18.81
C LEU A 66 -19.85 10.39 -17.97
N VAL A 67 -18.93 11.12 -18.59
CA VAL A 67 -17.80 11.79 -17.92
C VAL A 67 -18.28 12.87 -16.93
N LYS A 68 -19.36 13.60 -17.24
CA LYS A 68 -19.94 14.61 -16.35
C LYS A 68 -20.68 13.94 -15.17
N ILE A 69 -21.34 12.82 -15.41
CA ILE A 69 -22.02 12.01 -14.39
C ILE A 69 -21.00 11.39 -13.41
N ALA A 70 -19.92 10.81 -13.93
CA ALA A 70 -18.82 10.28 -13.12
C ALA A 70 -18.18 11.39 -12.26
N LYS A 71 -17.98 12.59 -12.80
CA LYS A 71 -17.46 13.73 -12.02
C LYS A 71 -18.39 14.17 -10.89
N LYS A 72 -19.72 14.09 -11.05
CA LYS A 72 -20.67 14.36 -9.94
C LYS A 72 -20.51 13.33 -8.83
N ASN A 73 -20.46 12.05 -9.17
CA ASN A 73 -20.32 10.94 -8.22
C ASN A 73 -18.97 10.91 -7.51
N LEU A 74 -17.93 11.51 -8.07
CA LEU A 74 -16.63 11.67 -7.41
C LEU A 74 -16.57 12.91 -6.50
N LYS A 75 -17.38 13.94 -6.78
CA LYS A 75 -17.44 15.18 -5.99
C LYS A 75 -18.30 15.07 -4.74
N THR A 76 -19.13 14.03 -4.60
CA THR A 76 -19.80 13.68 -3.34
C THR A 76 -18.81 13.10 -2.33
N LYS A 77 -17.72 13.84 -2.06
CA LYS A 77 -16.90 13.58 -0.88
C LYS A 77 -17.75 13.89 0.35
N ARG A 78 -18.02 12.86 1.16
CA ARG A 78 -18.49 12.98 2.53
C ARG A 78 -17.71 14.11 3.21
N LYS A 79 -18.38 15.21 3.57
CA LYS A 79 -17.79 16.24 4.43
C LYS A 79 -17.61 15.59 5.80
N LEU A 80 -16.38 15.17 6.10
CA LEU A 80 -16.03 14.72 7.45
C LEU A 80 -16.35 15.85 8.42
N SER A 81 -17.07 15.53 9.48
CA SER A 81 -17.46 16.52 10.49
C SER A 81 -16.20 17.10 11.12
N GLY A 82 -16.21 18.39 11.50
CA GLY A 82 -15.05 19.05 12.12
C GLY A 82 -14.52 18.32 13.36
N LEU A 83 -15.39 17.55 14.04
CA LEU A 83 -15.01 16.67 15.15
C LEU A 83 -14.17 15.47 14.70
N GLU A 84 -14.50 14.83 13.57
CA GLU A 84 -13.70 13.72 13.02
C GLU A 84 -12.31 14.22 12.61
N ILE A 85 -12.23 15.41 12.00
CA ILE A 85 -10.96 16.03 11.60
C ILE A 85 -10.13 16.41 12.84
N THR A 86 -10.75 16.95 13.88
CA THR A 86 -10.07 17.31 15.13
C THR A 86 -9.58 16.06 15.87
N LEU A 87 -10.38 15.01 15.94
CA LEU A 87 -9.98 13.72 16.53
C LEU A 87 -8.84 13.08 15.72
N LEU A 88 -8.86 13.22 14.40
CA LEU A 88 -7.80 12.72 13.53
C LEU A 88 -6.49 13.49 13.74
N ILE A 89 -6.55 14.81 13.91
CA ILE A 89 -5.37 15.65 14.19
C ILE A 89 -4.78 15.34 15.56
N VAL A 90 -5.61 15.16 16.59
CA VAL A 90 -5.13 14.77 17.94
C VAL A 90 -4.68 13.31 17.98
N GLY A 91 -5.28 12.45 17.16
CA GLY A 91 -4.87 11.06 16.99
C GLY A 91 -3.61 10.92 16.15
N PHE A 92 -3.31 11.85 15.25
CA PHE A 92 -2.18 11.77 14.31
C PHE A 92 -0.83 11.56 15.01
N PRO A 93 -0.49 12.26 16.12
CA PRO A 93 0.70 11.95 16.91
C PRO A 93 0.77 10.49 17.39
N ILE A 94 -0.37 9.90 17.75
CA ILE A 94 -0.46 8.54 18.29
C ILE A 94 -0.30 7.52 17.14
N TRP A 95 -1.02 7.69 16.03
CA TRP A 95 -0.90 6.84 14.84
C TRP A 95 0.50 6.91 14.22
N PHE A 96 1.07 8.12 14.17
CA PHE A 96 2.43 8.33 13.68
C PHE A 96 3.46 7.64 14.58
N SER A 97 3.37 7.83 15.91
CA SER A 97 4.25 7.15 16.85
C SER A 97 4.12 5.63 16.78
N LEU A 98 2.90 5.10 16.59
CA LEU A 98 2.66 3.67 16.45
C LEU A 98 3.28 3.11 15.16
N LEU A 99 3.16 3.84 14.06
CA LEU A 99 3.77 3.46 12.78
C LEU A 99 5.29 3.46 12.88
N VAL A 100 5.88 4.49 13.50
CA VAL A 100 7.32 4.56 13.76
C VAL A 100 7.77 3.39 14.63
N ALA A 101 7.04 3.07 15.71
CA ALA A 101 7.35 1.94 16.57
C ALA A 101 7.31 0.60 15.81
N LEU A 102 6.31 0.38 14.96
CA LEU A 102 6.19 -0.81 14.14
C LEU A 102 7.37 -0.92 13.15
N PHE A 103 7.73 0.16 12.48
CA PHE A 103 8.91 0.19 11.61
C PHE A 103 10.20 -0.10 12.38
N ALA A 104 10.37 0.48 13.56
CA ALA A 104 11.54 0.24 14.41
C ALA A 104 11.66 -1.24 14.81
N VAL A 105 10.55 -1.91 15.13
CA VAL A 105 10.54 -3.35 15.45
C VAL A 105 10.92 -4.20 14.24
N VAL A 106 10.41 -3.88 13.05
CA VAL A 106 10.77 -4.62 11.83
C VAL A 106 12.26 -4.45 11.51
N ILE A 107 12.77 -3.22 11.62
CA ILE A 107 14.19 -2.93 11.40
C ILE A 107 15.06 -3.63 12.45
N SER A 108 14.68 -3.62 13.72
CA SER A 108 15.47 -4.26 14.78
C SER A 108 15.55 -5.78 14.60
N LEU A 109 14.45 -6.42 14.21
CA LEU A 109 14.45 -7.85 13.86
C LEU A 109 15.36 -8.13 12.65
N TYR A 110 15.31 -7.28 11.63
CA TYR A 110 16.18 -7.42 10.46
C TYR A 110 17.66 -7.30 10.82
N VAL A 111 18.03 -6.27 11.60
CA VAL A 111 19.39 -6.06 12.08
C VAL A 111 19.84 -7.22 12.97
N SER A 112 18.96 -7.74 13.83
CA SER A 112 19.26 -8.90 14.70
C SER A 112 19.59 -10.16 13.89
N ILE A 113 18.87 -10.43 12.81
CA ILE A 113 19.17 -11.58 11.93
C ILE A 113 20.57 -11.43 11.31
N TRP A 114 20.92 -10.22 10.84
CA TRP A 114 22.24 -9.95 10.28
C TRP A 114 23.35 -9.97 11.34
N SER A 115 23.10 -9.48 12.55
CA SER A 115 24.10 -9.48 13.62
C SER A 115 24.46 -10.89 14.07
N VAL A 116 23.48 -11.80 14.15
CA VAL A 116 23.72 -13.23 14.39
C VAL A 116 24.55 -13.84 13.26
N LEU A 117 24.29 -13.47 12.01
CA LEU A 117 25.09 -13.98 10.90
C LEU A 117 26.55 -13.51 10.98
N ILE A 118 26.76 -12.23 11.28
CA ILE A 118 28.10 -11.64 11.46
C ILE A 118 28.83 -12.29 12.64
N SER A 119 28.15 -12.58 13.75
CA SER A 119 28.79 -13.19 14.92
C SER A 119 29.27 -14.62 14.64
N ILE A 120 28.49 -15.41 13.88
CA ILE A 120 28.90 -16.76 13.45
C ILE A 120 30.11 -16.68 12.52
N TRP A 121 30.15 -15.72 11.59
CA TRP A 121 31.31 -15.45 10.74
C TRP A 121 32.55 -15.05 11.55
N ALA A 122 32.39 -14.15 12.52
CA ALA A 122 33.47 -13.72 13.41
C ALA A 122 34.04 -14.91 14.22
N CYS A 123 33.19 -15.81 14.69
CA CYS A 123 33.60 -17.03 15.38
C CYS A 123 34.45 -17.93 14.48
N GLY A 124 34.03 -18.16 13.23
CA GLY A 124 34.82 -18.93 12.25
C GLY A 124 36.18 -18.31 11.93
N ILE A 125 36.25 -16.98 11.81
CA ILE A 125 37.52 -16.26 11.61
C ILE A 125 38.41 -16.40 12.85
N SER A 126 37.84 -16.31 14.05
CA SER A 126 38.58 -16.43 15.31
C SER A 126 39.24 -17.79 15.47
N PHE A 127 38.52 -18.87 15.11
CA PHE A 127 39.10 -20.22 15.07
C PHE A 127 40.22 -20.36 14.03
N SER A 128 40.08 -19.72 12.87
CA SER A 128 41.13 -19.71 11.84
C SER A 128 42.41 -19.03 12.35
N ILE A 129 42.27 -17.87 12.99
CA ILE A 129 43.41 -17.12 13.55
C ILE A 129 44.06 -17.92 14.68
N CYS A 130 43.25 -18.53 15.55
CA CYS A 130 43.73 -19.37 16.65
C CYS A 130 44.54 -20.57 16.11
N SER A 131 44.04 -21.25 15.07
CA SER A 131 44.75 -22.36 14.42
C SER A 131 46.11 -21.95 13.84
N LEU A 132 46.19 -20.78 13.21
CA LEU A 132 47.48 -20.24 12.73
C LEU A 132 48.43 -19.91 13.88
N GLY A 133 47.93 -19.33 14.97
CA GLY A 133 48.71 -19.01 16.16
C GLY A 133 49.30 -20.26 16.82
N THR A 134 48.52 -21.34 16.93
CA THR A 134 48.99 -22.60 17.53
C THR A 134 50.03 -23.31 16.65
N ILE A 135 49.97 -23.16 15.33
CA ILE A 135 51.01 -23.66 14.40
C ILE A 135 52.35 -22.92 14.60
N LEU A 136 52.31 -21.60 14.82
CA LEU A 136 53.53 -20.84 15.12
C LEU A 136 54.13 -21.26 16.47
N LEU A 137 53.28 -21.44 17.49
CA LEU A 137 53.72 -21.93 18.80
C LEU A 137 54.32 -23.34 18.70
N PHE A 138 53.77 -24.22 17.86
CA PHE A 138 54.35 -25.54 17.60
C PHE A 138 55.82 -25.46 17.15
N ILE A 139 56.15 -24.56 16.23
CA ILE A 139 57.53 -24.36 15.75
C ILE A 139 58.45 -23.89 16.89
N VAL A 140 57.99 -22.95 17.71
CA VAL A 140 58.75 -22.43 18.85
C VAL A 140 59.03 -23.52 19.88
N TYR A 141 58.03 -24.31 20.27
CA TYR A 141 58.18 -25.37 21.28
C TYR A 141 59.05 -26.54 20.78
N LEU A 142 59.11 -26.79 19.46
CA LEU A 142 60.10 -27.70 18.88
C LEU A 142 61.53 -27.19 19.07
N CYS A 143 61.78 -25.90 18.85
CA CYS A 143 63.12 -25.31 19.04
C CYS A 143 63.57 -25.29 20.50
N VAL A 144 62.64 -25.16 21.45
CA VAL A 144 62.91 -25.21 22.90
C VAL A 144 63.15 -26.66 23.41
N GLY A 145 62.87 -27.68 22.58
CA GLY A 145 63.11 -29.08 22.91
C GLY A 145 61.98 -29.77 23.69
N ASN A 146 60.82 -29.12 23.85
CA ASN A 146 59.67 -29.72 24.53
C ASN A 146 58.75 -30.44 23.53
N VAL A 147 59.22 -31.60 23.07
CA VAL A 147 58.58 -32.41 22.02
C VAL A 147 57.13 -32.81 22.34
N PRO A 148 56.78 -33.25 23.57
CA PRO A 148 55.39 -33.65 23.87
C PRO A 148 54.38 -32.50 23.71
N LEU A 149 54.71 -31.31 24.22
CA LEU A 149 53.83 -30.14 24.10
C LEU A 149 53.69 -29.67 22.65
N ALA A 150 54.75 -29.78 21.85
CA ALA A 150 54.70 -29.45 20.44
C ALA A 150 53.67 -30.33 19.69
N PHE A 151 53.72 -31.65 19.86
CA PHE A 151 52.75 -32.55 19.20
C PHE A 151 51.30 -32.34 19.68
N MET A 152 51.09 -31.97 20.95
CA MET A 152 49.76 -31.59 21.44
C MET A 152 49.23 -30.30 20.79
N LEU A 153 50.09 -29.30 20.60
CA LEU A 153 49.72 -28.05 19.91
C LEU A 153 49.42 -28.29 18.43
N LEU A 154 50.15 -29.20 17.78
CA LEU A 154 49.90 -29.58 16.38
C LEU A 154 48.53 -30.25 16.20
N SER A 155 48.18 -31.20 17.08
CA SER A 155 46.87 -31.86 17.01
C SER A 155 45.73 -30.89 17.34
N CYS A 156 45.92 -30.00 18.33
CA CYS A 156 44.96 -28.93 18.63
C CYS A 156 44.74 -28.00 17.42
N SER A 157 45.82 -27.63 16.72
CA SER A 157 45.76 -26.79 15.52
C SER A 157 44.92 -27.44 14.41
N LEU A 158 45.09 -28.74 14.21
CA LEU A 158 44.37 -29.53 13.19
C LEU A 158 42.87 -29.62 13.51
N VAL A 159 42.52 -29.82 14.79
CA VAL A 159 41.13 -29.84 15.25
C VAL A 159 40.48 -28.46 15.05
N LEU A 160 41.17 -27.38 15.43
CA LEU A 160 40.68 -26.01 15.25
C LEU A 160 40.52 -25.63 13.77
N PHE A 161 41.44 -26.09 12.92
CA PHE A 161 41.35 -25.89 11.47
C PHE A 161 40.15 -26.63 10.87
N GLY A 162 39.92 -27.89 11.29
CA GLY A 162 38.74 -28.65 10.90
C GLY A 162 37.44 -27.99 11.35
N LEU A 163 37.38 -27.49 12.59
CA LEU A 163 36.24 -26.73 13.11
C LEU A 163 35.99 -25.45 12.29
N SER A 164 37.05 -24.72 11.93
CA SER A 164 36.94 -23.51 11.11
C SER A 164 36.28 -23.79 9.75
N ILE A 165 36.68 -24.85 9.06
CA ILE A 165 36.10 -25.24 7.77
C ILE A 165 34.61 -25.59 7.92
N LEU A 166 34.23 -26.32 8.97
CA LEU A 166 32.83 -26.64 9.24
C LEU A 166 32.00 -25.37 9.51
N PHE A 167 32.52 -24.43 10.30
CA PHE A 167 31.89 -23.14 10.52
C PHE A 167 31.74 -22.34 9.23
N PHE A 168 32.75 -22.34 8.36
CA PHE A 168 32.69 -21.65 7.07
C PHE A 168 31.59 -22.22 6.16
N LEU A 169 31.46 -23.55 6.10
CA LEU A 169 30.38 -24.22 5.36
C LEU A 169 29.01 -23.87 5.94
N LEU A 170 28.88 -23.89 7.26
CA LEU A 170 27.64 -23.53 7.96
C LEU A 170 27.25 -22.08 7.69
N CYS A 171 28.21 -21.14 7.77
CA CYS A 171 28.03 -19.74 7.43
C CYS A 171 27.56 -19.54 5.99
N LYS A 172 28.16 -20.24 5.03
CA LYS A 172 27.76 -20.16 3.61
C LYS A 172 26.31 -20.60 3.42
N TYR A 173 25.93 -21.71 4.06
CA TYR A 173 24.56 -22.22 3.99
C TYR A 173 23.55 -21.24 4.61
N LEU A 174 23.84 -20.74 5.82
CA LEU A 174 23.00 -19.76 6.51
C LEU A 174 22.84 -18.47 5.71
N THR A 175 23.92 -17.95 5.10
CA THR A 175 23.88 -16.73 4.29
C THR A 175 22.98 -16.89 3.07
N ILE A 176 23.10 -18.01 2.34
CA ILE A 176 22.23 -18.30 1.19
C ILE A 176 20.77 -18.41 1.65
N TRP A 177 20.52 -19.05 2.80
CA TRP A 177 19.18 -19.21 3.35
C TRP A 177 18.56 -17.86 3.73
N VAL A 178 19.30 -16.99 4.43
CA VAL A 178 18.87 -15.64 4.80
C VAL A 178 18.60 -14.78 3.57
N ILE A 179 19.44 -14.85 2.53
CA ILE A 179 19.21 -14.14 1.26
C ILE A 179 17.94 -14.64 0.56
N LYS A 180 17.72 -15.97 0.50
CA LYS A 180 16.50 -16.54 -0.07
C LYS A 180 15.26 -16.10 0.71
N LEU A 181 15.32 -16.08 2.04
CA LEU A 181 14.23 -15.63 2.89
C LEU A 181 13.93 -14.14 2.64
N THR A 182 14.96 -13.30 2.57
CA THR A 182 14.83 -11.86 2.27
C THR A 182 14.19 -11.63 0.91
N ASN A 183 14.64 -12.35 -0.13
CA ASN A 183 14.07 -12.26 -1.46
C ASN A 183 12.61 -12.75 -1.51
N LYS A 184 12.26 -13.78 -0.74
CA LYS A 184 10.88 -14.26 -0.63
C LYS A 184 9.98 -13.21 0.04
N MET A 185 10.45 -12.60 1.12
CA MET A 185 9.73 -11.51 1.81
C MET A 185 9.51 -10.31 0.89
N LEU A 186 10.54 -9.89 0.14
CA LEU A 186 10.43 -8.80 -0.85
C LEU A 186 9.43 -9.12 -1.97
N LYS A 187 9.46 -10.34 -2.52
CA LYS A 187 8.49 -10.77 -3.53
C LYS A 187 7.07 -10.79 -2.98
N SER A 188 6.86 -11.27 -1.75
CA SER A 188 5.55 -11.22 -1.09
C SER A 188 5.06 -9.79 -0.90
N PHE A 189 5.92 -8.87 -0.44
CA PHE A 189 5.58 -7.45 -0.32
C PHE A 189 5.23 -6.82 -1.67
N LYS A 190 6.03 -7.09 -2.71
CA LYS A 190 5.78 -6.60 -4.07
C LYS A 190 4.45 -7.14 -4.61
N ASN A 191 4.16 -8.43 -4.41
CA ASN A 191 2.91 -9.04 -4.85
C ASN A 191 1.70 -8.49 -4.06
N LEU A 192 1.85 -8.16 -2.79
CA LEU A 192 0.80 -7.51 -2.00
C LEU A 192 0.48 -6.10 -2.49
N PHE A 193 1.48 -5.36 -2.98
CA PHE A 193 1.30 -3.99 -3.46
C PHE A 193 0.79 -3.93 -4.92
N ILE A 194 1.25 -4.84 -5.79
CA ILE A 194 0.91 -4.81 -7.22
C ILE A 194 -0.46 -5.47 -7.51
N LYS A 195 -0.97 -6.34 -6.64
CA LYS A 195 -2.24 -7.07 -6.89
C LYS A 195 -3.50 -6.25 -6.60
N LYS A 196 -3.42 -4.91 -6.55
CA LYS A 196 -4.54 -4.02 -6.19
C LYS A 196 -4.93 -3.01 -7.29
N GLU A 197 -4.38 -3.14 -8.49
CA GLU A 197 -4.69 -2.26 -9.64
C GLU A 197 -5.50 -2.91 -10.77
N GLU A 198 -6.09 -4.10 -10.55
CA GLU A 198 -7.07 -4.70 -11.48
C GLU A 198 -8.45 -4.84 -10.82
#